data_AF-A0A5K1EZK8-F1
#
_entry.id   AF-A0A5K1EZK8-F1
#
_cell.length_a   1.000
_cell.length_b   1.000
_cell.length_c   1.000
_cell.angle_alpha   90.00
_cell.angle_beta   90.00
_cell.angle_gamma   90.00
#
_symmetry.space_group_name_H-M   'P 1'
#
loop_
_entity.id
_entity.type
_entity.pdbx_description
1 polymer ?
#
loop_
_entity_poly.entity_id
_entity_poly.type
_entity_poly.pdbx_seq_one_letter_code
_entity_poly.pdbx_strand_id
1 'polypeptide(L)'
;DEARLCTMICNRISSILKQVPLGVQPIRIDSQINEVMIRLEGEPNGINIVGICGKGGIGKTAIAMTIFDKLSHEFRYTSFISDIREEAKKHNGICLLQAKLISDISKETSVVIDTLNNGISAIRQNLDAR
;
A
#
# COMPACT_ATOMS: atom_id res chain seq x y z
N ASP A 1 -33.96 -10.76 -9.85
CA ASP A 1 -33.00 -10.08 -10.72
C ASP A 1 -32.02 -9.31 -9.84
N GLU A 2 -30.92 -9.96 -9.47
CA GLU A 2 -29.95 -9.48 -8.46
C GLU A 2 -29.34 -8.13 -8.82
N ALA A 3 -29.21 -7.85 -10.13
CA ALA A 3 -28.74 -6.57 -10.65
C ALA A 3 -29.57 -5.39 -10.12
N ARG A 4 -30.90 -5.54 -10.02
CA ARG A 4 -31.78 -4.48 -9.50
C ARG A 4 -31.55 -4.22 -8.01
N LEU A 5 -31.25 -5.27 -7.24
CA LEU A 5 -30.95 -5.15 -5.82
C LEU A 5 -29.61 -4.43 -5.61
N CYS A 6 -28.58 -4.78 -6.38
CA CYS A 6 -27.30 -4.08 -6.36
C CYS A 6 -27.46 -2.60 -6.69
N THR A 7 -28.20 -2.25 -7.76
CA THR A 7 -28.45 -0.85 -8.13
C THR A 7 -29.16 -0.09 -7.02
N MET A 8 -30.16 -0.70 -6.36
CA MET A 8 -30.87 -0.08 -5.24
C MET A 8 -29.96 0.16 -4.05
N ILE A 9 -29.09 -0.81 -3.71
CA ILE A 9 -28.11 -0.67 -2.62
C ILE A 9 -27.10 0.43 -2.94
N CYS A 10 -26.53 0.45 -4.15
CA CYS A 10 -25.60 1.49 -4.59
C CYS A 10 -26.22 2.89 -4.51
N ASN A 11 -27.46 3.05 -4.98
CA ASN A 11 -28.16 4.33 -4.94
C ASN A 11 -28.46 4.78 -3.50
N ARG A 12 -28.81 3.84 -2.61
CA ARG A 12 -29.05 4.12 -1.18
C ARG A 12 -27.77 4.57 -0.48
N ILE A 13 -26.66 3.85 -0.68
CA ILE A 13 -25.35 4.20 -0.11
C ILE A 13 -24.90 5.57 -0.62
N SER A 14 -25.02 5.83 -1.93
CA SER A 14 -24.62 7.10 -2.54
C SER A 14 -25.43 8.28 -2.00
N SER A 15 -26.73 8.10 -1.74
CA SER A 15 -27.59 9.12 -1.12
C SER A 15 -27.21 9.43 0.34
N ILE A 16 -26.83 8.40 1.11
CA ILE A 16 -26.38 8.56 2.50
C ILE A 16 -25.03 9.29 2.55
N LEU A 17 -24.08 8.93 1.68
CA LEU A 17 -22.76 9.56 1.61
C LEU A 17 -22.83 11.06 1.25
N LYS A 18 -23.84 11.49 0.47
CA LYS A 18 -24.07 12.90 0.14
C LYS A 18 -24.60 13.75 1.31
N GLN A 19 -25.22 13.12 2.31
CA GLN A 19 -25.86 13.81 3.44
C GLN A 19 -24.96 13.93 4.66
N VAL A 20 -23.89 13.13 4.72
CA VAL A 20 -22.85 13.30 5.74
C VAL A 20 -21.87 14.35 5.23
N PRO A 21 -21.66 15.49 5.93
CA PRO A 21 -20.48 16.30 5.70
C PRO A 21 -19.29 15.41 6.04
N LEU A 22 -18.67 14.83 5.01
CA LEU A 22 -17.38 14.17 5.14
C LEU A 22 -16.43 15.20 5.71
N GLY A 23 -16.19 15.13 7.03
CA GLY A 23 -15.14 15.89 7.72
C GLY A 23 -13.74 15.57 7.21
N VAL A 24 -13.62 14.73 6.19
CA VAL A 24 -12.48 14.61 5.30
C VAL A 24 -12.96 15.07 3.92
N GLN A 25 -12.76 16.36 3.62
CA GLN A 25 -13.10 16.89 2.30
C GLN A 25 -12.34 16.08 1.23
N PRO A 26 -13.01 15.49 0.24
CA PRO A 26 -12.38 14.74 -0.85
C PRO A 26 -11.23 15.53 -1.50
N ILE A 27 -11.45 16.83 -1.68
CA ILE A 27 -10.50 17.81 -2.24
C ILE A 27 -9.13 17.78 -1.53
N ARG A 28 -9.10 17.58 -0.20
CA ARG A 28 -7.86 17.59 0.58
C ARG A 28 -7.07 16.28 0.47
N ILE A 29 -7.77 15.15 0.35
CA ILE A 29 -7.11 13.85 0.16
C ILE A 29 -6.57 13.78 -1.28
N ASP A 30 -7.36 14.21 -2.27
CA ASP A 30 -6.94 14.22 -3.67
C ASP A 30 -5.70 15.10 -3.88
N SER A 31 -5.64 16.28 -3.24
CA SER A 31 -4.44 17.14 -3.30
C SER A 31 -3.20 16.48 -2.68
N GLN A 32 -3.38 15.77 -1.56
CA GLN A 32 -2.27 15.05 -0.90
C GLN A 32 -1.78 13.86 -1.72
N ILE A 33 -2.70 13.13 -2.35
CA ILE A 33 -2.36 12.03 -3.27
C ILE A 33 -1.57 12.59 -4.45
N ASN A 34 -2.07 13.64 -5.11
CA ASN A 34 -1.40 14.25 -6.27
C ASN A 34 0.01 14.76 -5.91
N GLU A 35 0.18 15.36 -4.73
CA GLU A 35 1.50 15.80 -4.27
C GLU A 35 2.48 14.62 -4.13
N VAL A 36 2.03 13.48 -3.60
CA VAL A 36 2.89 12.28 -3.51
C VAL A 36 3.17 11.70 -4.90
N MET A 37 2.18 11.65 -5.78
CA MET A 37 2.34 11.14 -7.16
C MET A 37 3.41 11.94 -7.92
N ILE A 38 3.36 13.28 -7.87
CA ILE A 38 4.38 14.14 -8.50
C ILE A 38 5.78 13.86 -7.94
N ARG A 39 5.91 13.60 -6.63
CA ARG A 39 7.21 13.24 -6.03
C ARG A 39 7.71 11.85 -6.44
N LEU A 40 6.80 10.96 -6.87
CA LEU A 40 7.14 9.64 -7.37
C LEU A 40 7.55 9.65 -8.86
N GLU A 41 7.27 10.72 -9.60
CA GLU A 41 7.74 10.99 -10.98
C GLU A 41 9.26 11.32 -11.06
N GLY A 42 10.06 10.77 -10.14
CA GLY A 42 11.51 10.95 -10.07
C GLY A 42 12.29 10.27 -11.22
N GLU A 43 13.60 10.14 -11.06
CA GLU A 43 14.48 9.70 -12.15
C GLU A 43 14.08 8.33 -12.75
N PRO A 44 14.07 8.19 -14.09
CA PRO A 44 13.89 6.91 -14.74
C PRO A 44 14.95 5.92 -14.26
N ASN A 45 14.53 4.77 -13.75
CA ASN A 45 15.38 3.70 -13.19
C ASN A 45 16.03 4.01 -11.82
N GLY A 46 15.61 5.06 -11.12
CA GLY A 46 16.03 5.35 -9.75
C GLY A 46 15.15 4.70 -8.68
N ILE A 47 15.65 4.65 -7.44
CA ILE A 47 14.86 4.25 -6.25
C ILE A 47 14.24 5.51 -5.64
N ASN A 48 12.92 5.63 -5.70
CA ASN A 48 12.17 6.73 -5.07
C ASN A 48 11.58 6.29 -3.72
N ILE A 49 11.95 6.98 -2.64
CA ILE A 49 11.42 6.74 -1.29
C ILE A 49 10.64 7.97 -0.84
N VAL A 50 9.35 7.78 -0.53
CA VAL A 50 8.48 8.84 -0.01
C VAL A 50 7.99 8.50 1.39
N GLY A 51 8.19 9.42 2.33
CA GLY A 51 7.66 9.32 3.70
C GLY A 51 6.39 10.16 3.88
N ILE A 52 5.30 9.55 4.36
CA ILE A 52 4.07 10.25 4.76
C ILE A 52 4.05 10.36 6.30
N CYS A 53 4.22 11.57 6.83
CA CYS A 53 4.28 11.84 8.27
C CYS A 53 3.22 12.85 8.73
N GLY A 54 2.94 12.90 10.04
CA GLY A 54 1.93 13.81 10.61
C GLY A 54 1.20 13.22 11.82
N LYS A 55 0.30 14.01 12.43
CA LYS A 55 -0.47 13.62 13.63
C LYS A 55 -1.25 12.31 13.45
N GLY A 56 -1.52 11.62 14.56
CA GLY A 56 -2.33 10.40 14.57
C GLY A 56 -3.75 10.66 14.06
N GLY A 57 -4.39 9.64 13.47
CA GLY A 57 -5.80 9.71 13.04
C GLY A 57 -6.09 10.48 11.73
N ILE A 58 -5.08 11.11 11.10
CA ILE A 58 -5.30 11.93 9.89
C ILE A 58 -5.47 11.14 8.58
N GLY A 59 -5.37 9.80 8.62
CA GLY A 59 -5.56 8.95 7.45
C GLY A 59 -4.30 8.65 6.61
N LYS A 60 -3.09 8.81 7.17
CA LYS A 60 -1.82 8.54 6.44
C LYS A 60 -1.78 7.16 5.76
N THR A 61 -2.21 6.12 6.48
CA THR A 61 -2.27 4.75 5.93
C THR A 61 -3.30 4.64 4.81
N ALA A 62 -4.42 5.37 4.89
CA ALA A 62 -5.42 5.40 3.83
C ALA A 62 -4.89 6.09 2.56
N ILE A 63 -4.09 7.16 2.71
CA ILE A 63 -3.42 7.82 1.59
C ILE A 63 -2.42 6.85 0.93
N ALA A 64 -1.56 6.19 1.71
CA ALA A 64 -0.60 5.21 1.19
C ALA A 64 -1.29 4.06 0.43
N MET A 65 -2.38 3.53 0.98
CA MET A 65 -3.19 2.49 0.34
C MET A 65 -3.82 2.98 -0.97
N THR A 66 -4.39 4.19 -0.98
CA THR A 66 -4.99 4.76 -2.20
C THR A 66 -3.95 4.97 -3.31
N ILE A 67 -2.74 5.40 -2.96
CA ILE A 67 -1.62 5.54 -3.90
C ILE A 67 -1.20 4.17 -4.43
N PHE A 68 -1.09 3.17 -3.54
CA PHE A 68 -0.77 1.79 -3.94
C PHE A 68 -1.79 1.24 -4.92
N ASP A 69 -3.09 1.39 -4.65
CA ASP A 69 -4.16 0.91 -5.54
C ASP A 69 -4.09 1.60 -6.91
N LYS A 70 -3.77 2.91 -6.93
CA LYS A 70 -3.59 3.67 -8.18
C LYS A 70 -2.38 3.24 -8.97
N LEU A 71 -1.23 3.00 -8.33
CA LEU A 71 0.04 2.77 -9.04
C LEU A 71 0.36 1.30 -9.29
N SER A 72 -0.17 0.38 -8.48
CA SER A 72 0.29 -1.02 -8.46
C SER A 72 0.27 -1.69 -9.83
N HIS A 73 -0.74 -1.40 -10.63
CA HIS A 73 -0.89 -1.96 -11.98
C HIS A 73 0.17 -1.49 -13.00
N GLU A 74 0.89 -0.40 -12.72
CA GLU A 74 1.96 0.12 -13.56
C GLU A 74 3.30 -0.60 -13.31
N PHE A 75 3.41 -1.37 -12.22
CA PHE A 75 4.62 -2.07 -11.83
C PHE A 75 4.48 -3.57 -12.08
N ARG A 76 5.57 -4.20 -12.52
CA ARG A 76 5.61 -5.65 -12.74
C ARG A 76 5.38 -6.45 -11.45
N TYR A 77 5.81 -5.90 -10.32
CA TYR A 77 5.70 -6.53 -9.02
C TYR A 77 5.44 -5.46 -7.95
N THR A 78 4.59 -5.79 -6.98
CA THR A 78 4.10 -4.83 -5.99
C THR A 78 3.86 -5.52 -4.66
N SER A 79 4.15 -4.85 -3.54
CA SER A 79 3.83 -5.35 -2.21
C SER A 79 3.23 -4.23 -1.36
N PHE A 80 2.15 -4.54 -0.65
CA PHE A 80 1.61 -3.68 0.39
C PHE A 80 1.70 -4.41 1.73
N ILE A 81 2.39 -3.78 2.68
CA ILE A 81 2.62 -4.35 4.01
C ILE A 81 2.07 -3.35 5.03
N SER A 82 0.90 -3.67 5.58
CA SER A 82 0.28 -2.89 6.67
C SER A 82 0.83 -3.31 8.03
N ASP A 83 0.57 -2.47 9.04
CA ASP A 83 0.75 -2.82 10.46
C ASP A 83 2.16 -3.30 10.84
N ILE A 84 3.18 -2.86 10.08
CA ILE A 84 4.60 -3.25 10.22
C ILE A 84 5.05 -3.18 11.68
N ARG A 85 4.66 -2.12 12.40
CA ARG A 85 5.04 -1.94 13.81
C ARG A 85 4.51 -3.06 14.70
N GLU A 86 3.28 -3.51 14.49
CA GLU A 86 2.67 -4.54 15.32
C GLU A 86 3.12 -5.93 14.87
N GLU A 87 3.23 -6.17 13.57
CA GLU A 87 3.76 -7.41 13.02
C GLU A 87 5.21 -7.66 13.43
N ALA A 88 6.08 -6.63 13.39
CA ALA A 88 7.49 -6.76 13.76
C ALA A 88 7.72 -7.14 15.23
N LYS A 89 6.75 -6.87 16.13
CA LYS A 89 6.83 -7.25 17.55
C LYS A 89 6.50 -8.71 17.81
N LYS A 90 5.88 -9.41 16.85
CA LYS A 90 5.54 -10.83 17.00
C LYS A 90 6.80 -11.69 16.94
N HIS A 91 6.71 -12.91 17.47
CA HIS A 91 7.80 -13.89 17.34
C HIS A 91 8.12 -14.14 15.86
N ASN A 92 9.38 -14.00 15.48
CA ASN A 92 9.85 -14.03 14.08
C ASN A 92 9.15 -13.03 13.13
N GLY A 93 8.51 -11.98 13.67
CA GLY A 93 7.70 -11.05 12.90
C GLY A 93 8.46 -10.37 11.76
N ILE A 94 9.69 -9.93 12.01
CA ILE A 94 10.52 -9.31 10.96
C ILE A 94 10.82 -10.29 9.82
N CYS A 95 11.16 -11.54 10.14
CA CYS A 95 11.42 -12.56 9.11
C CYS A 95 10.16 -12.83 8.28
N LEU A 96 8.98 -12.86 8.89
CA LEU A 96 7.71 -13.00 8.18
C LEU A 96 7.42 -11.81 7.25
N LEU A 97 7.70 -10.59 7.71
CA LEU A 97 7.57 -9.38 6.89
C LEU A 97 8.52 -9.41 5.69
N GLN A 98 9.77 -9.85 5.89
CA GLN A 98 10.74 -10.02 4.80
C GLN A 98 10.30 -11.11 3.82
N ALA A 99 9.84 -12.26 4.32
CA ALA A 99 9.34 -13.36 3.49
C ALA A 99 8.13 -12.91 2.64
N LYS A 100 7.19 -12.17 3.24
CA LYS A 100 6.05 -11.58 2.52
C LYS A 100 6.52 -10.65 1.41
N LEU A 101 7.41 -9.69 1.73
CA LEU A 101 7.93 -8.76 0.73
C LEU A 101 8.54 -9.50 -0.45
N ILE A 102 9.40 -10.49 -0.18
CA ILE A 102 10.08 -11.27 -1.23
C ILE A 102 9.06 -12.07 -2.04
N SER A 103 8.08 -12.72 -1.40
CA SER A 103 7.02 -13.45 -2.10
C SER A 103 6.19 -12.55 -3.01
N ASP A 104 5.83 -11.36 -2.55
CA ASP A 104 5.05 -10.40 -3.33
C ASP A 104 5.86 -9.83 -4.51
N ILE A 105 7.17 -9.63 -4.32
CA ILE A 105 8.02 -9.04 -5.36
C ILE A 105 8.71 -10.05 -6.26
N SER A 106 8.67 -11.36 -5.99
CA SER A 106 9.35 -12.40 -6.77
C SER A 106 8.35 -13.30 -7.52
N LYS A 107 8.86 -14.26 -8.31
CA LYS A 107 8.02 -15.32 -8.91
C LYS A 107 7.86 -16.53 -7.99
N GLU A 108 8.45 -16.51 -6.81
CA GLU A 108 8.48 -17.66 -5.91
C GLU A 108 7.22 -17.71 -5.04
N THR A 109 6.60 -18.88 -4.97
CA THR A 109 5.36 -19.10 -4.22
C THR A 109 5.59 -19.35 -2.73
N SER A 110 6.82 -19.61 -2.30
CA SER A 110 7.16 -19.83 -0.89
C SER A 110 8.60 -19.44 -0.60
N VAL A 111 8.78 -18.41 0.23
CA VAL A 111 10.09 -17.95 0.68
C VAL A 111 10.21 -18.20 2.18
N VAL A 112 11.22 -18.95 2.58
CA VAL A 112 11.52 -19.19 4.00
C VAL A 112 12.68 -18.30 4.41
N ILE A 113 12.42 -17.38 5.34
CA ILE A 113 13.43 -16.54 5.95
C ILE A 113 13.60 -16.98 7.41
N ASP A 114 14.76 -17.58 7.69
CA ASP A 114 15.15 -18.09 9.01
C ASP A 114 15.80 -17.00 9.89
N THR A 115 16.48 -16.02 9.27
CA THR A 115 17.17 -14.95 9.96
C THR A 115 17.01 -13.59 9.26
N LEU A 116 17.11 -12.52 10.04
CA LEU A 116 17.06 -11.14 9.54
C LEU A 116 18.06 -10.88 8.39
N ASN A 117 19.29 -11.36 8.55
CA ASN A 117 20.37 -11.14 7.60
C ASN A 117 20.14 -11.88 6.27
N ASN A 118 19.58 -13.09 6.34
CA ASN A 118 19.20 -13.84 5.16
C ASN A 118 18.06 -13.13 4.42
N GLY A 119 17.07 -12.60 5.15
CA GLY A 119 16.02 -11.77 4.57
C GLY A 119 16.53 -10.49 3.91
N ILE A 120 17.48 -9.77 4.54
CA ILE A 120 18.08 -8.56 3.94
C ILE A 120 18.81 -8.91 2.65
N SER A 121 19.58 -9.99 2.66
CA SER A 121 20.36 -10.44 1.50
C SER A 121 19.44 -10.86 0.35
N ALA A 122 18.37 -11.59 0.66
CA ALA A 122 17.38 -12.02 -0.33
C ALA A 122 16.60 -10.83 -0.93
N ILE A 123 16.24 -9.82 -0.13
CA ILE A 123 15.61 -8.60 -0.65
C ILE A 123 16.56 -7.88 -1.62
N ARG A 124 17.83 -7.69 -1.26
CA ARG A 124 18.83 -7.04 -2.13
C ARG A 124 18.97 -7.77 -3.46
N GLN A 125 19.16 -9.09 -3.43
CA GLN A 125 19.28 -9.91 -4.64
C GLN A 125 18.07 -9.79 -5.57
N ASN A 126 16.85 -9.73 -5.02
CA ASN A 126 15.64 -9.57 -5.81
C ASN A 126 15.49 -8.17 -6.44
N LEU A 127 16.08 -7.15 -5.82
CA LEU A 127 16.08 -5.77 -6.32
C LEU A 127 17.21 -5.51 -7.32
N ASP A 128 18.41 -6.06 -7.08
CA ASP A 128 19.59 -5.88 -7.95
C ASP A 128 19.52 -6.69 -9.25
N ALA A 129 18.73 -7.78 -9.28
CA ALA A 129 18.55 -8.62 -10.48
C ALA A 129 17.60 -8.01 -11.53
N ARG A 130 17.29 -6.71 -11.45
CA ARG A 130 16.26 -6.02 -12.25
C ARG A 130 16.79 -4.75 -12.88
#